data_AF-A0A6A6D9J8-F1
#
_entry.id   AF-A0A6A6D9J8-F1
#
_cell.length_a   1.000
_cell.length_b   1.000
_cell.length_c   1.000
_cell.angle_alpha   90.00
_cell.angle_beta   90.00
_cell.angle_gamma   90.00
#
_symmetry.space_group_name_H-M   'P 1'
#
loop_
_entity.id
_entity.type
_entity.pdbx_description
1 polymer ?
#
loop_
_entity_poly.entity_id
_entity_poly.type
_entity_poly.pdbx_seq_one_letter_code
_entity_poly.pdbx_strand_id
1 'polypeptide(L)'
;MSDYQKMEAQIALALKWMSTKTSYKLTDVAAMFGVPYDRLKRRRRSPTSKSTRQKTNQRLTPAQLKALELYIKRLDDLGQPPLVDMWRAAAERIRTLSSPPGTILKPLGRDFFKRYQAANPRVRRVK
;
A
#
# COMPACT_ATOMS: atom_id res chain seq x y z
N MET A 1 3.66 11.85 -7.49
CA MET A 1 4.53 10.70 -7.13
C MET A 1 5.68 11.21 -6.27
N SER A 2 5.95 10.54 -5.14
CA SER A 2 7.08 10.90 -4.26
C SER A 2 8.42 10.61 -4.94
N ASP A 3 9.46 11.39 -4.64
CA ASP A 3 10.82 11.17 -5.15
C ASP A 3 11.34 9.76 -4.84
N TYR A 4 10.90 9.19 -3.72
CA TYR A 4 11.19 7.79 -3.40
C TYR A 4 10.62 6.82 -4.45
N GLN A 5 9.38 7.03 -4.88
CA GLN A 5 8.72 6.15 -5.87
C GLN A 5 9.38 6.26 -7.25
N LYS A 6 9.77 7.48 -7.66
CA LYS A 6 10.50 7.70 -8.91
C LYS A 6 11.85 6.97 -8.90
N MET A 7 12.59 7.08 -7.79
CA MET A 7 13.87 6.36 -7.63
C MET A 7 13.70 4.84 -7.64
N GLU A 8 12.65 4.32 -6.99
CA GLU A 8 12.32 2.89 -7.03
C GLU A 8 12.00 2.39 -8.43
N ALA A 9 11.31 3.19 -9.24
CA ALA A 9 11.04 2.86 -10.64
C ALA A 9 12.33 2.79 -11.47
N GLN A 10 13.26 3.73 -11.27
CA GLN A 10 14.57 3.71 -11.93
C GLN A 10 15.42 2.50 -11.53
N ILE A 11 15.38 2.11 -10.26
CA ILE A 11 16.05 0.88 -9.79
C ILE A 11 15.44 -0.35 -10.47
N ALA A 12 14.11 -0.41 -10.62
CA ALA A 12 13.46 -1.53 -11.30
C ALA A 12 13.87 -1.61 -12.79
N LEU A 13 13.99 -0.46 -13.47
CA LEU A 13 14.51 -0.39 -14.84
C LEU A 13 15.96 -0.88 -14.94
N ALA A 14 16.83 -0.43 -14.03
CA ALA A 14 18.22 -0.87 -13.96
C ALA A 14 18.35 -2.39 -13.76
N LEU A 15 17.54 -2.97 -12.87
CA LEU A 15 17.52 -4.42 -12.64
C LEU A 15 17.03 -5.20 -13.85
N LYS A 16 16.01 -4.69 -14.55
CA LYS A 16 15.52 -5.29 -15.80
C LYS A 16 16.62 -5.26 -16.87
N TRP A 17 17.30 -4.13 -17.04
CA TRP A 17 18.44 -4.03 -17.97
C TRP A 17 19.57 -5.00 -17.61
N MET A 18 19.94 -5.08 -16.32
CA MET A 18 20.94 -6.04 -15.82
C MET A 18 20.58 -7.49 -16.11
N SER A 19 19.30 -7.87 -16.10
CA SER A 19 18.88 -9.24 -16.43
C SER A 19 19.08 -9.62 -17.90
N THR A 20 19.25 -8.63 -18.79
CA THR A 20 19.46 -8.85 -20.24
C THR A 20 20.93 -8.86 -20.65
N LYS A 21 21.85 -8.60 -19.72
CA LYS A 21 23.29 -8.46 -20.00
C LYS A 21 24.09 -9.55 -19.31
N THR A 22 25.02 -10.15 -20.05
CA THR A 22 25.91 -11.22 -19.56
C THR A 22 26.96 -10.69 -18.58
N SER A 23 27.45 -9.46 -18.76
CA SER A 23 28.35 -8.81 -17.82
C SER A 23 28.08 -7.30 -17.73
N TYR A 24 28.31 -6.73 -16.55
CA TYR A 24 28.16 -5.30 -16.28
C TYR A 24 28.89 -4.92 -15.00
N LYS A 25 29.36 -3.68 -14.92
CA LYS A 25 29.83 -3.06 -13.67
C LYS A 25 28.68 -2.31 -13.01
N LEU A 26 28.43 -2.60 -11.75
CA LEU A 26 27.27 -2.07 -11.03
C LEU A 26 27.34 -0.54 -10.82
N THR A 27 28.56 0.03 -10.75
CA THR A 27 28.81 1.48 -10.71
C THR A 27 28.31 2.17 -11.97
N ASP A 28 28.57 1.58 -13.12
CA ASP A 28 28.25 2.15 -14.43
C ASP A 28 26.75 2.09 -14.66
N VAL A 29 26.11 0.98 -14.24
CA VAL A 29 24.65 0.86 -14.22
C VAL A 29 24.02 1.89 -13.28
N ALA A 30 24.59 2.11 -12.10
CA ALA A 30 24.08 3.11 -11.17
C ALA A 30 24.12 4.52 -11.76
N ALA A 31 25.22 4.89 -12.43
CA ALA A 31 25.35 6.16 -13.12
C ALA A 31 24.39 6.28 -14.31
N MET A 32 24.29 5.24 -15.15
CA MET A 32 23.42 5.20 -16.34
C MET A 32 21.94 5.45 -16.00
N PHE A 33 21.46 4.89 -14.88
CA PHE A 33 20.06 5.02 -14.45
C PHE A 33 19.87 6.13 -13.38
N GLY A 34 20.92 6.89 -13.06
CA GLY A 34 20.85 7.99 -12.09
C GLY A 34 20.41 7.56 -10.69
N VAL A 35 20.79 6.35 -10.26
CA VAL A 35 20.36 5.75 -8.98
C VAL A 35 21.53 5.52 -8.03
N PRO A 36 21.35 5.70 -6.70
CA PRO A 36 22.43 5.47 -5.73
C PRO A 36 22.93 4.02 -5.76
N TYR A 37 24.26 3.86 -5.87
CA TYR A 37 24.94 2.56 -5.95
C TYR A 37 24.53 1.60 -4.83
N ASP A 38 24.58 2.06 -3.57
CA ASP A 38 24.25 1.20 -2.41
C ASP A 38 22.81 0.70 -2.44
N ARG A 39 21.89 1.54 -2.93
CA ARG A 39 20.47 1.19 -3.02
C ARG A 39 20.23 0.16 -4.12
N LEU A 40 20.89 0.32 -5.28
CA LEU A 40 20.86 -0.66 -6.36
C LEU A 40 21.50 -1.99 -5.94
N LYS A 41 22.67 -1.96 -5.29
CA LYS A 41 23.35 -3.13 -4.73
C LYS A 41 22.48 -3.90 -3.75
N ARG A 42 21.81 -3.18 -2.82
CA ARG A 42 20.87 -3.79 -1.88
C ARG A 42 19.67 -4.41 -2.62
N ARG A 43 19.13 -3.72 -3.63
CA ARG A 43 17.94 -4.21 -4.35
C ARG A 43 18.23 -5.45 -5.20
N ARG A 44 19.43 -5.56 -5.75
CA ARG A 44 19.90 -6.78 -6.42
C ARG A 44 19.90 -7.99 -5.48
N ARG A 45 20.27 -7.78 -4.21
CA ARG A 45 20.32 -8.86 -3.19
C ARG A 45 18.96 -9.18 -2.58
N SER A 46 18.11 -8.16 -2.39
CA SER A 46 16.75 -8.34 -1.87
C SER A 46 15.78 -7.51 -2.70
N PRO A 47 14.80 -8.13 -3.37
CA PRO A 47 13.84 -7.43 -4.21
C PRO A 47 12.85 -6.57 -3.41
N THR A 48 12.81 -6.72 -2.09
CA THR A 48 11.79 -6.06 -1.25
C THR A 48 12.01 -4.55 -1.15
N SER A 49 10.97 -3.80 -1.53
CA SER A 49 10.93 -2.35 -1.34
C SER A 49 10.32 -1.96 -0.01
N LYS A 50 10.71 -0.79 0.50
CA LYS A 50 9.91 -0.12 1.54
C LYS A 50 8.50 0.21 1.03
N SER A 51 8.34 0.46 -0.27
CA SER A 51 7.02 0.75 -0.87
C SER A 51 6.09 -0.46 -0.94
N THR A 52 6.63 -1.68 -0.98
CA THR A 52 5.86 -2.93 -1.06
C THR A 52 5.67 -3.59 0.30
N ARG A 53 6.34 -3.12 1.35
CA ARG A 53 6.16 -3.62 2.71
C ARG A 53 4.73 -3.32 3.16
N GLN A 54 4.01 -4.33 3.68
CA GLN A 54 2.76 -4.10 4.39
C GLN A 54 3.00 -3.06 5.48
N LYS A 55 2.17 -2.01 5.53
CA LYS A 55 2.27 -1.00 6.58
C LYS A 55 2.07 -1.71 7.92
N THR A 56 3.01 -1.54 8.85
CA THR A 56 3.06 -2.24 10.16
C THR A 56 1.74 -2.16 10.94
N ASN A 57 0.91 -1.16 10.68
CA ASN A 57 -0.37 -0.93 11.37
C ASN A 57 -1.61 -1.19 10.49
N GLN A 58 -1.46 -1.76 9.30
CA GLN A 58 -2.56 -2.05 8.41
C GLN A 58 -3.14 -3.41 8.74
N ARG A 59 -4.30 -3.40 9.41
CA ARG A 59 -4.96 -4.60 9.95
C ARG A 59 -6.00 -5.23 9.02
N LEU A 60 -6.32 -4.54 7.93
CA LEU A 60 -7.20 -5.05 6.89
C LEU A 60 -6.37 -5.50 5.70
N THR A 61 -6.71 -6.66 5.13
CA THR A 61 -6.11 -7.17 3.90
C THR A 61 -6.53 -6.29 2.71
N PRO A 62 -5.79 -6.34 1.57
CA PRO A 62 -6.19 -5.62 0.35
C PRO A 62 -7.64 -5.91 -0.07
N ALA A 63 -8.08 -7.17 0.03
CA ALA A 63 -9.45 -7.56 -0.28
C ALA A 63 -10.48 -6.92 0.67
N GLN A 64 -10.19 -6.91 1.97
CA GLN A 64 -11.07 -6.29 2.97
C GLN A 64 -11.15 -4.76 2.79
N LEU A 65 -10.05 -4.12 2.42
CA LEU A 65 -10.04 -2.69 2.09
C LEU A 65 -10.86 -2.38 0.85
N LYS A 66 -10.82 -3.27 -0.15
CA LYS A 66 -11.64 -3.12 -1.35
C LYS A 66 -13.12 -3.28 -1.06
N ALA A 67 -13.49 -4.23 -0.22
CA ALA A 67 -14.87 -4.40 0.26
C ALA A 67 -15.37 -3.16 1.00
N LEU A 68 -14.52 -2.57 1.87
CA LEU A 68 -14.84 -1.32 2.57
C LEU A 68 -15.03 -0.14 1.61
N GLU A 69 -14.16 -0.02 0.60
CA GLU A 69 -14.28 1.02 -0.44
C GLU A 69 -15.60 0.89 -1.21
N LEU A 70 -15.98 -0.33 -1.60
CA LEU A 70 -17.24 -0.59 -2.30
C LEU A 70 -18.46 -0.29 -1.43
N TYR A 71 -18.40 -0.61 -0.13
CA TYR A 71 -19.45 -0.27 0.82
C TYR A 71 -19.64 1.24 0.94
N ILE A 72 -18.55 2.00 1.08
CA ILE A 72 -18.63 3.46 1.16
C ILE A 72 -19.16 4.04 -0.14
N LYS A 73 -18.65 3.58 -1.30
CA LYS A 73 -19.14 4.01 -2.61
C LYS A 73 -20.64 3.77 -2.76
N ARG A 74 -21.14 2.60 -2.36
CA ARG A 74 -22.57 2.28 -2.43
C ARG A 74 -23.41 3.25 -1.61
N LEU A 75 -22.92 3.69 -0.45
CA LEU A 75 -23.61 4.64 0.40
C LEU A 75 -23.57 6.07 -0.16
N ASP A 76 -22.44 6.46 -0.75
CA ASP A 76 -22.34 7.72 -1.49
C ASP A 76 -23.30 7.73 -2.70
N ASP A 77 -23.39 6.63 -3.46
CA ASP A 77 -24.32 6.47 -4.58
C ASP A 77 -25.80 6.55 -4.15
N LEU A 78 -26.10 6.18 -2.89
CA LEU A 78 -27.43 6.32 -2.30
C LEU A 78 -27.70 7.72 -1.72
N GLY A 79 -26.74 8.64 -1.83
CA GLY A 79 -26.84 9.98 -1.27
C GLY A 79 -26.74 10.05 0.26
N GLN A 80 -26.35 8.94 0.91
CA GLN A 80 -26.19 8.86 2.36
C GLN A 80 -24.73 8.56 2.73
N PRO A 81 -23.85 9.56 2.68
CA PRO A 81 -22.44 9.41 3.02
C PRO A 81 -22.31 8.91 4.47
N PRO A 82 -21.59 7.80 4.71
CA PRO A 82 -21.60 7.18 6.03
C PRO A 82 -20.77 7.97 7.04
N LEU A 83 -21.24 8.02 8.30
CA LEU A 83 -20.48 8.57 9.42
C LEU A 83 -19.25 7.69 9.73
N VAL A 84 -18.23 8.28 10.37
CA VAL A 84 -16.97 7.57 10.68
C VAL A 84 -17.19 6.32 11.53
N ASP A 85 -18.15 6.33 12.45
CA ASP A 85 -18.46 5.16 13.28
C ASP A 85 -19.10 4.03 12.47
N MET A 86 -19.89 4.35 11.45
CA MET A 86 -20.42 3.36 10.51
C MET A 86 -19.29 2.71 9.70
N TRP A 87 -18.24 3.48 9.34
CA TRP A 87 -17.08 2.92 8.64
C TRP A 87 -16.32 1.96 9.55
N ARG A 88 -16.21 2.30 10.84
CA ARG A 88 -15.60 1.42 11.85
C ARG A 88 -16.36 0.13 12.01
N ALA A 89 -17.67 0.21 12.21
CA ALA A 89 -18.52 -0.96 12.33
C ALA A 89 -18.45 -1.85 11.07
N ALA A 90 -18.53 -1.25 9.89
CA ALA A 90 -18.43 -1.98 8.61
C ALA A 90 -17.07 -2.65 8.44
N ALA A 91 -15.98 -1.94 8.71
CA ALA A 91 -14.63 -2.50 8.58
C ALA A 91 -14.37 -3.66 9.55
N GLU A 92 -14.82 -3.55 10.81
CA GLU A 92 -14.74 -4.67 11.76
C GLU A 92 -15.62 -5.84 11.30
N ARG A 93 -16.85 -5.56 10.84
CA ARG A 93 -17.77 -6.59 10.34
C ARG A 93 -17.20 -7.36 9.16
N ILE A 94 -16.65 -6.65 8.16
CA ILE A 94 -15.96 -7.24 7.02
C ILE A 94 -14.82 -8.13 7.50
N ARG A 95 -14.02 -7.66 8.46
CA ARG A 95 -12.87 -8.39 8.98
C ARG A 95 -13.28 -9.65 9.73
N THR A 96 -14.30 -9.57 10.58
CA THR A 96 -14.84 -10.74 11.30
C THR A 96 -15.39 -11.79 10.34
N LEU A 97 -16.16 -11.37 9.32
CA LEU A 97 -16.80 -12.31 8.37
C LEU A 97 -15.81 -12.95 7.41
N SER A 98 -14.71 -12.28 7.07
CA SER A 98 -13.71 -12.76 6.13
C SER A 98 -12.49 -13.41 6.79
N SER A 99 -12.44 -13.45 8.13
CA SER A 99 -11.39 -14.15 8.87
C SER A 99 -11.81 -15.58 9.18
N PRO A 100 -10.88 -16.55 9.20
CA PRO A 100 -11.19 -17.91 9.60
C PRO A 100 -11.82 -17.98 11.01
N PRO A 101 -12.74 -18.94 11.26
CA PRO A 101 -13.27 -19.18 12.59
C PRO A 101 -12.16 -19.38 13.62
N GLY A 102 -12.32 -18.81 14.83
CA GLY A 102 -11.32 -18.90 15.90
C GLY A 102 -10.17 -17.89 15.82
N THR A 103 -10.13 -17.03 14.80
CA THR A 103 -9.10 -15.98 14.70
C THR A 103 -9.33 -14.89 15.76
N ILE A 104 -8.36 -14.68 16.66
CA ILE A 104 -8.41 -13.59 17.65
C ILE A 104 -8.04 -12.26 16.96
N LEU A 105 -9.05 -11.43 16.69
CA LEU A 105 -8.88 -10.15 16.03
C LEU A 105 -8.73 -9.01 17.05
N LYS A 106 -7.55 -8.38 17.11
CA LYS A 106 -7.38 -7.14 17.87
C LYS A 106 -8.14 -5.98 17.20
N PRO A 107 -8.87 -5.11 17.94
CA PRO A 107 -9.73 -4.06 17.38
C PRO A 107 -8.94 -3.04 16.57
N LEU A 108 -9.50 -2.54 15.47
CA LEU A 108 -8.90 -1.51 14.63
C LEU A 108 -8.46 -0.31 15.50
N GLY A 109 -7.23 0.15 15.28
CA GLY A 109 -6.68 1.25 16.08
C GLY A 109 -7.46 2.54 15.90
N ARG A 110 -7.47 3.40 16.93
CA ARG A 110 -8.20 4.69 16.96
C ARG A 110 -8.01 5.52 15.67
N ASP A 111 -6.77 5.64 15.21
CA ASP A 111 -6.39 6.44 14.03
C ASP A 111 -6.43 5.68 12.70
N PHE A 112 -7.03 4.49 12.65
CA PHE A 112 -7.17 3.75 11.39
C PHE A 112 -7.89 4.60 10.32
N PHE A 113 -9.05 5.17 10.64
CA PHE A 113 -9.86 5.93 9.70
C PHE A 113 -9.23 7.25 9.28
N LYS A 114 -8.57 7.95 10.20
CA LYS A 114 -7.79 9.15 9.88
C LYS A 114 -6.70 8.84 8.85
N ARG A 115 -5.99 7.73 9.02
CA ARG A 115 -4.96 7.27 8.05
C ARG A 115 -5.56 6.75 6.74
N TYR A 116 -6.71 6.08 6.80
CA TYR A 116 -7.40 5.59 5.62
C TYR A 116 -7.91 6.72 4.73
N GLN A 117 -8.49 7.78 5.31
CA GLN A 117 -8.91 8.99 4.59
C GLN A 117 -7.72 9.72 3.97
N ALA A 118 -6.62 9.91 4.72
CA ALA A 118 -5.40 10.52 4.19
C ALA A 118 -4.82 9.74 3.00
N ALA A 119 -4.97 8.41 2.99
CA ALA A 119 -4.53 7.56 1.88
C ALA A 119 -5.53 7.52 0.70
N ASN A 120 -6.81 7.81 0.94
CA ASN A 120 -7.89 7.75 -0.04
C ASN A 120 -8.68 9.07 -0.05
N PRO A 121 -8.12 10.16 -0.59
CA PRO A 121 -8.74 11.50 -0.54
C PRO A 121 -10.07 11.60 -1.31
N ARG A 122 -10.40 10.60 -2.13
CA ARG A 122 -11.69 10.49 -2.82
C ARG A 122 -12.83 10.14 -1.86
N VAL A 123 -12.52 9.48 -0.75
CA VAL A 123 -13.50 9.11 0.25
C VAL A 123 -13.76 10.34 1.13
N ARG A 124 -14.77 11.13 0.76
CA ARG A 124 -15.06 12.41 1.42
C ARG A 124 -15.85 12.17 2.69
N ARG A 125 -15.44 12.87 3.76
CA ARG A 125 -16.26 13.03 4.96
C ARG A 125 -17.30 14.07 4.61
N VAL A 126 -18.56 13.67 4.43
CA VAL A 126 -19.63 14.67 4.41
C VAL A 126 -19.79 15.13 5.85
N LYS A 127 -19.61 16.44 6.06
CA LYS A 127 -19.72 17.09 7.36
C LYS A 127 -21.19 17.19 7.75
#